data_AF-A0A8B6CGA4-F1
#
_entry.id   AF-A0A8B6CGA4-F1
#
_cell.length_a   1.000
_cell.length_b   1.000
_cell.length_c   1.000
_cell.angle_alpha   90.00
_cell.angle_beta   90.00
_cell.angle_gamma   90.00
#
_symmetry.space_group_name_H-M   'P 1'
#
loop_
_entity.id
_entity.type
_entity.pdbx_description
1 polymer ?
#
loop_
_entity_poly.entity_id
_entity_poly.type
_entity_poly.pdbx_seq_one_letter_code
_entity_poly.pdbx_strand_id
1 'polypeptide(L)'
;MVSTRGTRVSTGMVPTRGTRVSTGMVPTRGTRVSTGMVPTRGTRVSTGMVPTRGTRDKRDKGNTGNGSHYRNGEDKPTLGTNPISIAAPGNHGDSFILDMATTVVAAGKLKIMASKHSILPANMIVDVNGHESRKYEDFNGVFPVGGREETGGYKGFGLAMMIDTLSGVLSGAEFGANCKGAGNLGLGFIAIDPNQFEDGFTNRMQCLIDACRNQPSADKDRPVLVPGDPEKQHMELCDKLGGIPYARNHLQFVERIAKRYKITPLL
;
A
#
# COMPACT_ATOMS: atom_id res chain seq x y z
N MET A 1 18.73 28.67 34.59
CA MET A 1 20.01 29.26 34.12
C MET A 1 20.92 28.13 33.65
N VAL A 2 21.44 28.21 32.44
CA VAL A 2 22.36 27.23 31.84
C VAL A 2 23.73 27.34 32.50
N SER A 3 24.41 26.21 32.76
CA SER A 3 25.86 25.97 32.51
C SER A 3 26.35 24.71 33.25
N THR A 4 26.60 23.60 32.54
CA THR A 4 27.89 23.02 32.07
C THR A 4 28.71 22.22 33.08
N ARG A 5 29.40 21.21 32.52
CA ARG A 5 30.42 20.29 33.07
C ARG A 5 29.81 19.01 33.67
N GLY A 6 30.05 17.81 33.17
CA GLY A 6 31.24 17.29 32.50
C GLY A 6 32.04 16.48 33.53
N THR A 7 31.74 15.19 33.66
CA THR A 7 32.55 14.26 34.47
C THR A 7 32.97 13.09 33.61
N ARG A 8 34.27 13.03 33.34
CA ARG A 8 34.97 11.88 32.79
C ARG A 8 35.45 11.07 33.99
N VAL A 9 35.05 9.80 34.10
CA VAL A 9 35.62 8.88 35.09
C VAL A 9 36.14 7.64 34.39
N SER A 10 37.45 7.48 34.53
CA SER A 10 38.28 6.32 34.23
C SER A 10 37.96 5.17 35.20
N THR A 11 37.80 3.96 34.67
CA THR A 11 37.78 2.67 35.41
C THR A 11 36.65 2.45 36.44
N GLY A 12 35.57 1.80 35.99
CA GLY A 12 34.85 0.69 36.63
C GLY A 12 33.99 0.89 37.90
N MET A 13 32.65 0.98 37.75
CA MET A 13 31.68 -0.06 38.19
C MET A 13 30.26 0.19 37.60
N VAL A 14 29.52 -0.90 37.36
CA VAL A 14 28.22 -1.06 36.65
C VAL A 14 27.03 -0.60 37.51
N PRO A 15 26.01 0.15 37.02
CA PRO A 15 24.66 -0.42 36.74
C PRO A 15 23.81 0.43 35.73
N THR A 16 22.61 0.10 35.23
CA THR A 16 21.47 -0.69 35.74
C THR A 16 20.68 -1.43 34.65
N ARG A 17 21.06 -1.48 33.36
CA ARG A 17 20.24 -2.24 32.39
C ARG A 17 20.96 -2.65 31.11
N GLY A 18 21.17 -3.97 31.03
CA GLY A 18 21.28 -4.74 29.80
C GLY A 18 22.55 -5.57 29.70
N THR A 19 22.44 -6.89 29.91
CA THR A 19 23.08 -7.88 29.02
C THR A 19 22.63 -9.30 29.31
N ARG A 20 22.11 -10.02 28.29
CA ARG A 20 22.76 -11.24 27.79
C ARG A 20 22.31 -11.58 26.36
N VAL A 21 23.28 -12.01 25.57
CA VAL A 21 23.20 -12.59 24.22
C VAL A 21 23.37 -14.11 24.36
N SER A 22 22.79 -14.89 23.44
CA SER A 22 23.12 -16.30 23.24
C SER A 22 23.12 -16.64 21.75
N THR A 23 24.32 -16.66 21.16
CA THR A 23 24.76 -17.28 19.86
C THR A 23 24.16 -16.73 18.54
N GLY A 24 24.90 -16.30 17.51
CA GLY A 24 26.36 -16.22 17.24
C GLY A 24 26.69 -15.33 16.01
N MET A 25 27.99 -15.01 15.87
CA MET A 25 28.74 -14.17 14.90
C MET A 25 28.40 -12.67 14.73
N VAL A 26 29.28 -11.82 15.28
CA VAL A 26 29.42 -10.38 15.02
C VAL A 26 30.65 -10.17 14.14
N PRO A 27 30.55 -9.52 12.97
CA PRO A 27 31.68 -8.83 12.37
C PRO A 27 31.83 -7.44 13.03
N THR A 28 33.04 -7.20 13.51
CA THR A 28 33.51 -6.03 14.24
C THR A 28 33.95 -4.90 13.30
N ARG A 29 33.25 -3.74 13.34
CA ARG A 29 33.57 -2.45 12.65
C ARG A 29 33.45 -2.51 11.11
N GLY A 30 32.99 -1.46 10.40
CA GLY A 30 33.02 -0.03 10.70
C GLY A 30 31.68 0.71 10.66
N THR A 31 31.68 1.78 11.43
CA THR A 31 30.59 2.70 11.75
C THR A 31 30.56 3.86 10.75
N ARG A 32 29.38 4.19 10.18
CA ARG A 32 28.78 5.52 10.31
C ARG A 32 27.40 5.59 9.67
N VAL A 33 26.45 6.04 10.48
CA VAL A 33 25.10 6.43 10.11
C VAL A 33 25.14 7.89 9.66
N SER A 34 24.37 8.23 8.62
CA SER A 34 23.95 9.61 8.38
C SER A 34 22.41 9.64 8.29
N THR A 35 21.79 10.10 9.37
CA THR A 35 20.40 10.58 9.49
C THR A 35 19.24 9.57 9.43
N GLY A 36 18.55 9.41 10.56
CA GLY A 36 17.23 8.76 10.69
C GLY A 36 17.13 7.82 11.90
N MET A 37 16.19 8.07 12.83
CA MET A 37 15.97 7.30 14.07
C MET A 37 15.84 5.78 13.83
N VAL A 38 16.65 4.98 14.53
CA VAL A 38 16.41 3.55 14.71
C VAL A 38 15.76 3.36 16.09
N PRO A 39 14.56 2.77 16.19
CA PRO A 39 14.02 2.35 17.48
C PRO A 39 14.96 1.32 18.10
N THR A 40 15.53 1.64 19.26
CA THR A 40 16.33 0.69 20.02
C THR A 40 15.39 -0.21 20.81
N ARG A 41 15.34 -1.49 20.40
CA ARG A 41 14.57 -2.65 20.94
C ARG A 41 13.19 -2.86 20.32
N GLY A 42 12.93 -4.12 19.91
CA GLY A 42 11.59 -4.71 20.02
C GLY A 42 11.01 -5.43 18.80
N THR A 43 11.54 -5.29 17.58
CA THR A 43 10.90 -5.97 16.43
C THR A 43 11.31 -7.44 16.37
N ARG A 44 10.52 -8.29 17.01
CA ARG A 44 10.54 -9.72 16.77
C ARG A 44 9.76 -9.95 15.47
N VAL A 45 10.48 -10.16 14.37
CA VAL A 45 9.87 -10.61 13.11
C VAL A 45 9.49 -12.07 13.30
N SER A 46 8.24 -12.33 13.70
CA SER A 46 7.71 -13.69 13.74
C SER A 46 7.42 -14.14 12.31
N THR A 47 8.02 -15.24 11.92
CA THR A 47 7.81 -15.91 10.64
C THR A 47 6.36 -16.39 10.53
N GLY A 48 5.72 -16.11 9.39
CA GLY A 48 4.57 -16.88 8.90
C GLY A 48 3.30 -16.05 8.64
N MET A 49 2.86 -15.99 7.38
CA MET A 49 1.68 -16.73 6.87
C MET A 49 1.60 -16.59 5.34
N VAL A 50 0.90 -17.53 4.69
CA VAL A 50 0.89 -17.83 3.25
C VAL A 50 0.34 -16.66 2.41
N PRO A 51 1.04 -16.21 1.34
CA PRO A 51 0.46 -15.25 0.41
C PRO A 51 -0.67 -15.90 -0.39
N THR A 52 -1.90 -15.40 -0.24
CA THR A 52 -2.97 -15.65 -1.20
C THR A 52 -2.64 -14.92 -2.49
N ARG A 53 -2.41 -15.70 -3.56
CA ARG A 53 -2.07 -15.26 -4.92
C ARG A 53 -3.01 -14.17 -5.43
N GLY A 54 -2.48 -12.97 -5.69
CA GLY A 54 -3.09 -12.00 -6.59
C GLY A 54 -2.71 -12.33 -8.04
N THR A 55 -3.67 -12.77 -8.85
CA THR A 55 -3.48 -13.03 -10.29
C THR A 55 -3.61 -11.73 -11.11
N ARG A 56 -2.65 -11.45 -12.01
CA ARG A 56 -2.86 -10.53 -13.15
C ARG A 56 -2.98 -11.32 -14.46
N ASP A 57 -3.95 -10.93 -15.28
CA ASP A 57 -4.28 -11.49 -16.60
C ASP A 57 -3.14 -11.21 -17.62
N LYS A 58 -2.66 -12.26 -18.29
CA LYS A 58 -1.53 -12.28 -19.25
C LYS A 58 -1.85 -11.66 -20.63
N ARG A 59 -2.89 -10.85 -20.77
CA ARG A 59 -3.41 -10.38 -22.08
C ARG A 59 -2.99 -8.98 -22.53
N ASP A 60 -2.10 -8.28 -21.81
CA ASP A 60 -1.45 -7.07 -22.33
C ASP A 60 -0.18 -7.46 -23.12
N LYS A 61 -0.35 -7.79 -24.40
CA LYS A 61 0.76 -8.13 -25.32
C LYS A 61 1.49 -6.90 -25.91
N GLY A 62 1.46 -5.75 -25.22
CA GLY A 62 1.93 -4.47 -25.78
C GLY A 62 3.09 -3.79 -25.07
N ASN A 63 3.45 -4.14 -23.83
CA ASN A 63 4.47 -3.39 -23.09
C ASN A 63 5.45 -4.34 -22.37
N THR A 64 6.71 -4.29 -22.77
CA THR A 64 7.81 -5.08 -22.19
C THR A 64 8.35 -4.49 -20.88
N GLY A 65 7.70 -3.46 -20.33
CA GLY A 65 7.94 -2.94 -18.97
C GLY A 65 6.78 -3.24 -18.03
N ASN A 66 7.07 -3.76 -16.84
CA ASN A 66 6.06 -4.01 -15.80
C ASN A 66 5.61 -2.76 -15.05
N GLY A 67 6.22 -1.61 -15.32
CA GLY A 67 5.80 -0.38 -14.67
C GLY A 67 4.37 -0.02 -15.07
N SER A 68 3.63 0.51 -14.10
CA SER A 68 2.40 1.24 -14.34
C SER A 68 2.54 2.71 -13.96
N HIS A 69 3.58 3.09 -13.22
CA HIS A 69 3.86 4.47 -12.84
C HIS A 69 4.66 5.17 -13.92
N TYR A 70 4.23 6.39 -14.23
CA TYR A 70 4.97 7.35 -15.02
C TYR A 70 5.16 8.62 -14.21
N ARG A 71 6.39 9.11 -14.14
CA ARG A 71 6.70 10.48 -13.73
C ARG A 71 6.85 11.38 -14.96
N ASN A 72 6.50 12.66 -14.85
CA ASN A 72 6.77 13.65 -15.91
C ASN A 72 8.25 13.59 -16.33
N GLY A 73 8.50 13.30 -17.61
CA GLY A 73 9.85 13.18 -18.19
C GLY A 73 10.40 11.75 -18.31
N GLU A 74 9.65 10.71 -17.90
CA GLU A 74 10.01 9.32 -18.18
C GLU A 74 9.43 8.84 -19.51
N ASP A 75 10.26 8.26 -20.38
CA ASP A 75 9.81 7.66 -21.64
C ASP A 75 9.20 6.25 -21.44
N LYS A 76 9.42 5.62 -20.27
CA LYS A 76 8.99 4.25 -19.97
C LYS A 76 8.51 4.13 -18.52
N PRO A 77 7.54 3.24 -18.23
CA PRO A 77 7.03 3.14 -16.88
C PRO A 77 8.01 2.33 -16.01
N THR A 78 8.32 2.83 -14.83
CA THR A 78 9.43 2.31 -14.01
C THR A 78 8.98 1.49 -12.80
N LEU A 79 7.79 1.73 -12.24
CA LEU A 79 7.30 1.06 -11.02
C LEU A 79 5.88 0.48 -11.18
N GLY A 80 5.60 -0.68 -10.60
CA GLY A 80 4.24 -1.24 -10.53
C GLY A 80 3.33 -0.45 -9.58
N THR A 81 2.03 -0.77 -9.46
CA THR A 81 1.06 -0.01 -8.62
C THR A 81 1.38 0.03 -7.12
N ASN A 82 2.36 -0.79 -6.69
CA ASN A 82 3.02 -0.81 -5.38
C ASN A 82 2.10 -0.40 -4.22
N PRO A 83 1.11 -1.24 -3.87
CA PRO A 83 0.14 -0.89 -2.85
C PRO A 83 0.75 -0.84 -1.45
N ILE A 84 0.16 -0.01 -0.59
CA ILE A 84 0.42 0.04 0.85
C ILE A 84 -0.87 -0.21 1.61
N SER A 85 -0.78 -1.06 2.63
CA SER A 85 -1.86 -1.26 3.59
C SER A 85 -1.37 -1.05 5.01
N ILE A 86 -2.17 -0.33 5.81
CA ILE A 86 -1.90 -0.02 7.21
C ILE A 86 -3.19 -0.25 7.99
N ALA A 87 -3.12 -1.06 9.04
CA ALA A 87 -4.24 -1.30 9.94
C ALA A 87 -3.86 -0.97 11.38
N ALA A 88 -4.78 -0.35 12.11
CA ALA A 88 -4.62 -0.05 13.54
C ALA A 88 -5.96 -0.25 14.29
N PRO A 89 -5.96 -0.97 15.43
CA PRO A 89 -7.18 -1.19 16.20
C PRO A 89 -7.66 0.07 16.92
N GLY A 90 -8.96 0.33 16.84
CA GLY A 90 -9.69 1.29 17.67
C GLY A 90 -10.43 0.60 18.81
N ASN A 91 -11.41 1.29 19.39
CA ASN A 91 -12.25 0.76 20.46
C ASN A 91 -13.49 0.04 19.88
N HIS A 92 -14.10 -0.85 20.67
CA HIS A 92 -15.40 -1.49 20.34
C HIS A 92 -15.46 -2.18 18.95
N GLY A 93 -14.33 -2.71 18.47
CA GLY A 93 -14.24 -3.35 17.16
C GLY A 93 -14.14 -2.38 15.97
N ASP A 94 -13.97 -1.07 16.23
CA ASP A 94 -13.59 -0.09 15.21
C ASP A 94 -12.10 -0.22 14.86
N SER A 95 -11.71 0.24 13.67
CA SER A 95 -10.33 0.15 13.19
C SER A 95 -10.05 1.14 12.08
N PHE A 96 -8.84 1.69 12.05
CA PHE A 96 -8.33 2.39 10.88
C PHE A 96 -7.72 1.36 9.93
N ILE A 97 -8.20 1.31 8.69
CA ILE A 97 -7.70 0.41 7.64
C ILE A 97 -7.48 1.21 6.37
N LEU A 98 -6.23 1.55 6.08
CA LEU A 98 -5.83 2.09 4.80
C LEU A 98 -5.43 0.93 3.88
N ASP A 99 -6.01 0.87 2.69
CA ASP A 99 -5.55 0.02 1.59
C ASP A 99 -5.62 0.81 0.29
N MET A 100 -4.46 1.15 -0.26
CA MET A 100 -4.36 1.98 -1.45
C MET A 100 -3.21 1.58 -2.35
N ALA A 101 -3.42 1.69 -3.66
CA ALA A 101 -2.34 1.75 -4.62
C ALA A 101 -1.62 3.12 -4.50
N THR A 102 -0.35 3.19 -4.90
CA THR A 102 0.37 4.47 -5.02
C THR A 102 0.11 5.19 -6.34
N THR A 103 -0.76 4.63 -7.19
CA THR A 103 -1.32 5.25 -8.40
C THR A 103 -2.68 5.87 -8.15
N VAL A 104 -3.06 6.90 -8.92
CA VAL A 104 -4.39 7.55 -8.82
C VAL A 104 -5.56 6.59 -9.04
N VAL A 105 -5.36 5.50 -9.79
CA VAL A 105 -6.37 4.47 -10.01
C VAL A 105 -5.72 3.09 -10.16
N ALA A 106 -6.35 2.06 -9.59
CA ALA A 106 -5.96 0.68 -9.85
C ALA A 106 -6.28 0.27 -11.30
N ALA A 107 -5.39 -0.51 -11.93
CA ALA A 107 -5.56 -0.94 -13.32
C ALA A 107 -6.90 -1.65 -13.59
N GLY A 108 -7.42 -2.43 -12.63
CA GLY A 108 -8.72 -3.08 -12.73
C GLY A 108 -9.89 -2.08 -12.74
N LYS A 109 -9.85 -1.07 -11.86
CA LYS A 109 -10.85 0.01 -11.81
C LYS A 109 -10.82 0.83 -13.09
N LEU A 110 -9.65 1.08 -13.66
CA LEU A 110 -9.48 1.77 -14.94
C LEU A 110 -10.16 1.02 -16.10
N LYS A 111 -9.98 -0.30 -16.19
CA LYS A 111 -10.65 -1.14 -17.21
C LYS A 111 -12.18 -1.07 -17.11
N ILE A 112 -12.70 -1.15 -15.88
CA ILE A 112 -14.15 -1.02 -15.65
C ILE A 112 -14.63 0.38 -16.05
N MET A 113 -13.88 1.43 -15.72
CA MET A 113 -14.23 2.80 -16.08
C MET A 113 -14.23 3.02 -17.59
N ALA A 114 -13.20 2.54 -18.30
CA ALA A 114 -13.09 2.61 -19.75
C ALA A 114 -14.22 1.82 -20.46
N SER A 115 -14.75 0.76 -19.84
CA SER A 115 -15.90 0.03 -20.39
C SER A 115 -17.22 0.82 -20.30
N LYS A 116 -17.31 1.80 -19.39
CA LYS A 116 -18.50 2.61 -19.14
C LYS A 116 -18.44 3.99 -19.81
N HIS A 117 -17.24 4.49 -20.05
CA HIS A 117 -17.00 5.86 -20.53
C HIS A 117 -16.07 5.86 -21.73
N SER A 118 -16.39 6.64 -22.75
CA SER A 118 -15.52 6.87 -23.90
C SER A 118 -14.35 7.81 -23.59
N ILE A 119 -14.48 8.65 -22.55
CA ILE A 119 -13.47 9.63 -22.14
C ILE A 119 -13.22 9.48 -20.64
N LEU A 120 -11.96 9.27 -20.27
CA LEU A 120 -11.51 9.16 -18.89
C LEU A 120 -11.35 10.54 -18.22
N PRO A 121 -11.46 10.64 -16.89
CA PRO A 121 -11.04 11.82 -16.14
C PRO A 121 -9.59 12.23 -16.41
N ALA A 122 -9.30 13.52 -16.20
CA ALA A 122 -7.95 14.06 -16.34
C ALA A 122 -7.00 13.50 -15.26
N ASN A 123 -5.69 13.58 -15.51
CA ASN A 123 -4.60 13.13 -14.65
C ASN A 123 -4.67 11.65 -14.26
N MET A 124 -5.22 10.80 -15.14
CA MET A 124 -5.34 9.37 -14.87
C MET A 124 -4.26 8.54 -15.57
N ILE A 125 -4.16 8.69 -16.89
CA ILE A 125 -3.30 7.83 -17.72
C ILE A 125 -2.35 8.65 -18.57
N VAL A 126 -1.32 7.98 -19.05
CA VAL A 126 -0.38 8.53 -20.02
C VAL A 126 -0.29 7.67 -21.28
N ASP A 127 0.14 8.30 -22.36
CA ASP A 127 0.43 7.69 -23.65
C ASP A 127 1.86 7.14 -23.76
N VAL A 128 2.21 6.63 -24.95
CA VAL A 128 3.54 6.08 -25.26
C VAL A 128 4.68 7.09 -25.15
N ASN A 129 4.37 8.40 -25.20
CA ASN A 129 5.32 9.49 -25.08
C ASN A 129 5.36 10.06 -23.65
N GLY A 130 4.62 9.46 -22.70
CA GLY A 130 4.51 9.95 -21.33
C GLY A 130 3.62 11.19 -21.19
N HIS A 131 2.89 11.59 -22.24
CA HIS A 131 1.92 12.68 -22.16
C HIS A 131 0.59 12.18 -21.60
N GLU A 132 -0.15 13.04 -20.90
CA GLU A 132 -1.49 12.69 -20.44
C GLU A 132 -2.40 12.33 -21.62
N SER A 133 -3.11 11.21 -21.48
CA SER A 133 -4.25 10.91 -22.33
C SER A 133 -5.52 10.73 -21.51
N ARG A 134 -6.66 10.90 -22.20
CA ARG A 134 -8.00 10.65 -21.68
C ARG A 134 -8.73 9.56 -22.46
N LYS A 135 -8.07 8.94 -23.43
CA LYS A 135 -8.63 7.83 -24.20
C LYS A 135 -7.92 6.54 -23.81
N TYR A 136 -8.71 5.53 -23.47
CA TYR A 136 -8.14 4.25 -23.00
C TYR A 136 -7.32 3.53 -24.08
N GLU A 137 -7.56 3.82 -25.37
CA GLU A 137 -6.77 3.32 -26.50
C GLU A 137 -5.29 3.76 -26.47
N ASP A 138 -5.01 4.93 -25.86
CA ASP A 138 -3.65 5.44 -25.72
C ASP A 138 -2.95 4.89 -24.46
N PHE A 139 -3.60 4.01 -23.69
CA PHE A 139 -3.12 3.59 -22.38
C PHE A 139 -1.72 2.97 -22.43
N ASN A 140 -0.79 3.62 -21.73
CA ASN A 140 0.57 3.13 -21.56
C ASN A 140 1.02 3.12 -20.09
N GLY A 141 0.34 3.89 -19.23
CA GLY A 141 0.52 3.82 -17.78
C GLY A 141 -0.46 4.71 -17.03
N VAL A 142 -0.27 4.82 -15.71
CA VAL A 142 -1.12 5.53 -14.76
C VAL A 142 -0.26 6.52 -13.97
N PHE A 143 -0.80 7.72 -13.70
CA PHE A 143 -0.10 8.67 -12.84
C PHE A 143 0.00 8.17 -11.38
N PRO A 144 1.07 8.53 -10.65
CA PRO A 144 1.14 8.36 -9.19
C PRO A 144 0.04 9.16 -8.50
N VAL A 145 -0.33 8.78 -7.26
CA VAL A 145 -1.16 9.61 -6.38
C VAL A 145 -0.54 11.01 -6.29
N GLY A 146 -1.37 12.03 -6.50
CA GLY A 146 -0.90 13.41 -6.71
C GLY A 146 -0.78 13.80 -8.18
N GLY A 147 -1.03 12.91 -9.14
CA GLY A 147 -1.12 13.24 -10.57
C GLY A 147 0.23 13.61 -11.18
N ARG A 148 0.28 14.77 -11.82
CA ARG A 148 1.50 15.35 -12.40
C ARG A 148 2.41 15.95 -11.34
N GLU A 149 3.61 16.38 -11.74
CA GLU A 149 4.58 17.00 -10.82
C GLU A 149 3.99 18.25 -10.13
N GLU A 150 3.23 19.07 -10.86
CA GLU A 150 2.63 20.32 -10.38
C GLU A 150 1.58 20.06 -9.30
N THR A 151 0.92 18.91 -9.35
CA THR A 151 -0.12 18.50 -8.38
C THR A 151 0.43 17.58 -7.28
N GLY A 152 1.75 17.35 -7.26
CA GLY A 152 2.42 16.58 -6.20
C GLY A 152 2.63 15.10 -6.50
N GLY A 153 2.59 14.67 -7.77
CA GLY A 153 2.81 13.30 -8.20
C GLY A 153 4.13 12.68 -7.72
N TYR A 154 5.18 13.49 -7.53
CA TYR A 154 6.44 13.03 -6.94
C TYR A 154 6.28 12.41 -5.54
N LYS A 155 5.22 12.77 -4.79
CA LYS A 155 4.91 12.17 -3.48
C LYS A 155 4.41 10.73 -3.64
N GLY A 156 3.46 10.51 -4.56
CA GLY A 156 2.98 9.16 -4.87
C GLY A 156 4.08 8.28 -5.47
N PHE A 157 4.93 8.85 -6.32
CA PHE A 157 6.12 8.17 -6.84
C PHE A 157 7.12 7.80 -5.73
N GLY A 158 7.38 8.73 -4.80
CA GLY A 158 8.23 8.47 -3.63
C GLY A 158 7.68 7.34 -2.75
N LEU A 159 6.35 7.29 -2.53
CA LEU A 159 5.70 6.18 -1.83
C LEU A 159 5.87 4.86 -2.59
N ALA A 160 5.70 4.87 -3.92
CA ALA A 160 5.88 3.68 -4.75
C ALA A 160 7.31 3.12 -4.66
N MET A 161 8.32 4.00 -4.69
CA MET A 161 9.74 3.62 -4.53
C MET A 161 10.04 3.08 -3.14
N MET A 162 9.49 3.69 -2.09
CA MET A 162 9.65 3.21 -0.71
C MET A 162 9.15 1.76 -0.60
N ILE A 163 7.97 1.48 -1.16
CA ILE A 163 7.38 0.14 -1.14
C ILE A 163 8.24 -0.84 -1.93
N ASP A 164 8.67 -0.48 -3.14
CA ASP A 164 9.54 -1.31 -3.98
C ASP A 164 10.89 -1.61 -3.31
N THR A 165 11.40 -0.66 -2.53
CA THR A 165 12.62 -0.84 -1.74
C THR A 165 12.40 -1.85 -0.62
N LEU A 166 11.30 -1.74 0.13
CA LEU A 166 10.97 -2.62 1.24
C LEU A 166 10.56 -4.03 0.79
N SER A 167 9.86 -4.13 -0.34
CA SER A 167 9.32 -5.38 -0.83
C SER A 167 10.27 -6.07 -1.80
N GLY A 168 10.79 -5.38 -2.82
CA GLY A 168 11.68 -5.92 -3.84
C GLY A 168 13.13 -5.95 -3.39
N VAL A 169 13.74 -4.76 -3.25
CA VAL A 169 15.19 -4.62 -2.99
C VAL A 169 15.61 -5.31 -1.69
N LEU A 170 14.89 -5.05 -0.59
CA LEU A 170 15.23 -5.59 0.72
C LEU A 170 15.06 -7.12 0.81
N SER A 171 14.08 -7.69 0.10
CA SER A 171 13.84 -9.14 0.12
C SER A 171 14.74 -9.92 -0.84
N GLY A 172 15.43 -9.24 -1.75
CA GLY A 172 16.17 -9.86 -2.86
C GLY A 172 15.29 -10.32 -4.03
N ALA A 173 14.03 -9.90 -4.07
CA ALA A 173 13.12 -10.15 -5.19
C ALA A 173 13.40 -9.20 -6.37
N GLU A 174 12.67 -9.39 -7.49
CA GLU A 174 12.69 -8.40 -8.57
C GLU A 174 12.05 -7.08 -8.10
N PHE A 175 12.51 -5.98 -8.68
CA PHE A 175 12.07 -4.63 -8.35
C PHE A 175 11.96 -3.75 -9.61
N GLY A 176 11.14 -2.71 -9.54
CA GLY A 176 10.90 -1.74 -10.60
C GLY A 176 10.58 -2.39 -11.96
N ALA A 177 11.26 -1.90 -13.01
CA ALA A 177 11.07 -2.38 -14.37
C ALA A 177 11.54 -3.82 -14.60
N ASN A 178 12.30 -4.41 -13.65
CA ASN A 178 12.80 -5.78 -13.77
C ASN A 178 11.74 -6.82 -13.44
N CYS A 179 10.73 -6.47 -12.64
CA CYS A 179 9.58 -7.34 -12.44
C CYS A 179 9.05 -7.75 -13.82
N LYS A 180 8.76 -9.02 -14.08
CA LYS A 180 8.10 -9.45 -15.34
C LYS A 180 6.92 -10.36 -15.06
N GLY A 181 5.70 -9.89 -15.33
CA GLY A 181 4.47 -10.64 -15.03
C GLY A 181 4.35 -11.05 -13.56
N ALA A 182 3.78 -12.23 -13.30
CA ALA A 182 3.64 -12.81 -11.95
C ALA A 182 4.91 -13.56 -11.49
N GLY A 183 6.09 -12.98 -11.77
CA GLY A 183 7.40 -13.56 -11.50
C GLY A 183 7.81 -13.48 -10.02
N ASN A 184 9.10 -13.21 -9.79
CA ASN A 184 9.69 -13.13 -8.45
C ASN A 184 9.35 -11.79 -7.78
N LEU A 185 8.14 -11.66 -7.25
CA LEU A 185 7.67 -10.46 -6.56
C LEU A 185 7.91 -10.58 -5.05
N GLY A 186 8.43 -9.51 -4.45
CA GLY A 186 8.62 -9.42 -3.02
C GLY A 186 7.44 -8.79 -2.29
N LEU A 187 7.29 -9.12 -1.01
CA LEU A 187 6.31 -8.52 -0.10
C LEU A 187 7.00 -8.14 1.20
N GLY A 188 6.63 -6.99 1.76
CA GLY A 188 7.09 -6.53 3.07
C GLY A 188 5.94 -6.51 4.07
N PHE A 189 6.15 -7.06 5.26
CA PHE A 189 5.20 -7.00 6.37
C PHE A 189 5.87 -6.41 7.60
N ILE A 190 5.18 -5.48 8.25
CA ILE A 190 5.63 -4.85 9.48
C ILE A 190 4.51 -4.97 10.50
N ALA A 191 4.81 -5.58 11.65
CA ALA A 191 3.93 -5.64 12.81
C ALA A 191 4.58 -4.87 13.95
N ILE A 192 3.82 -3.96 14.54
CA ILE A 192 4.25 -3.14 15.68
C ILE A 192 3.30 -3.44 16.82
N ASP A 193 3.83 -3.94 17.94
CA ASP A 193 3.05 -4.10 19.16
C ASP A 193 2.92 -2.74 19.86
N PRO A 194 1.72 -2.13 19.89
CA PRO A 194 1.55 -0.81 20.50
C PRO A 194 1.80 -0.82 22.01
N ASN A 195 1.68 -1.97 22.68
CA ASN A 195 1.89 -2.10 24.13
C ASN A 195 3.36 -1.97 24.53
N GLN A 196 4.27 -1.99 23.56
CA GLN A 196 5.69 -1.75 23.79
C GLN A 196 6.04 -0.26 23.85
N PHE A 197 5.04 0.62 23.67
CA PHE A 197 5.19 2.08 23.68
C PHE A 197 4.39 2.69 24.84
N GLU A 198 3.40 3.52 24.51
CA GLU A 198 2.58 4.24 25.47
C GLU A 198 1.23 3.54 25.65
N ASP A 199 0.75 3.45 26.89
CA ASP A 199 -0.52 2.81 27.23
C ASP A 199 -1.73 3.48 26.55
N GLY A 200 -2.84 2.76 26.40
CA GLY A 200 -4.09 3.35 25.88
C GLY A 200 -4.08 3.65 24.39
N PHE A 201 -3.33 2.89 23.59
CA PHE A 201 -3.26 3.06 22.13
C PHE A 201 -4.64 3.08 21.45
N THR A 202 -5.52 2.13 21.75
CA THR A 202 -6.84 2.02 21.11
C THR A 202 -7.73 3.24 21.41
N ASN A 203 -7.65 3.80 22.63
CA ASN A 203 -8.36 5.04 22.98
C ASN A 203 -7.86 6.24 22.17
N ARG A 204 -6.54 6.37 21.99
CA ARG A 204 -5.97 7.46 21.17
C ARG A 204 -6.30 7.27 19.69
N MET A 205 -6.27 6.02 19.20
CA MET A 205 -6.66 5.70 17.83
C MET A 205 -8.14 6.02 17.59
N GLN A 206 -9.01 5.68 18.55
CA GLN A 206 -10.43 6.05 18.49
C GLN A 206 -10.61 7.57 18.47
N CYS A 207 -9.89 8.30 19.31
CA CYS A 207 -9.92 9.76 19.31
C CYS A 207 -9.56 10.35 17.94
N LEU A 208 -8.54 9.80 17.25
CA LEU A 208 -8.19 10.22 15.90
C LEU A 208 -9.28 9.89 14.88
N ILE A 209 -9.83 8.66 14.92
CA ILE A 209 -10.92 8.22 14.04
C ILE A 209 -12.13 9.15 14.20
N ASP A 210 -12.59 9.36 15.44
CA ASP A 210 -13.76 10.18 15.76
C ASP A 210 -13.53 11.65 15.40
N ALA A 211 -12.32 12.18 15.63
CA ALA A 211 -11.99 13.55 15.28
C ALA A 211 -12.12 13.82 13.77
N CYS A 212 -11.77 12.84 12.92
CA CYS A 212 -11.97 12.92 11.48
C CYS A 212 -13.42 12.68 11.08
N ARG A 213 -14.03 11.58 11.56
CA ARG A 213 -15.37 11.13 11.17
C ARG A 213 -16.46 12.12 11.56
N ASN A 214 -16.30 12.83 12.69
CA ASN A 214 -17.28 13.78 13.20
C ASN A 214 -17.11 15.22 12.66
N GLN A 215 -16.21 15.45 11.70
CA GLN A 215 -16.12 16.76 11.05
C GLN A 215 -17.40 17.06 10.26
N PRO A 216 -17.83 18.34 10.19
CA PRO A 216 -18.88 18.74 9.27
C PRO A 216 -18.50 18.39 7.83
N SER A 217 -19.40 17.72 7.11
CA SER A 217 -19.17 17.45 5.70
C SER A 217 -19.36 18.70 4.85
N ALA A 218 -18.52 18.84 3.82
CA ALA A 218 -18.69 19.86 2.78
C ALA A 218 -19.92 19.61 1.91
N ASP A 219 -20.36 18.34 1.81
CA ASP A 219 -21.57 17.92 1.11
C ASP A 219 -22.51 17.26 2.10
N LYS A 220 -23.70 17.85 2.31
CA LYS A 220 -24.67 17.40 3.32
C LYS A 220 -25.15 15.97 3.08
N ASP A 221 -25.10 15.50 1.84
CA ASP A 221 -25.56 14.15 1.46
C ASP A 221 -24.44 13.10 1.54
N ARG A 222 -23.21 13.50 1.90
CA ARG A 222 -22.05 12.60 1.96
C ARG A 222 -21.32 12.77 3.30
N PRO A 223 -21.42 11.82 4.23
CA PRO A 223 -20.69 11.91 5.50
C PRO A 223 -19.17 11.83 5.27
N VAL A 224 -18.39 12.38 6.20
CA VAL A 224 -16.93 12.19 6.23
C VAL A 224 -16.64 10.74 6.60
N LEU A 225 -15.83 10.08 5.78
CA LEU A 225 -15.41 8.69 5.99
C LEU A 225 -13.93 8.64 6.36
N VAL A 226 -13.57 7.71 7.24
CA VAL A 226 -12.17 7.35 7.50
C VAL A 226 -11.78 6.08 6.73
N PRO A 227 -10.47 5.83 6.50
CA PRO A 227 -10.02 4.59 5.87
C PRO A 227 -10.56 3.35 6.61
N GLY A 228 -11.26 2.48 5.86
CA GLY A 228 -11.94 1.29 6.36
C GLY A 228 -13.46 1.42 6.45
N ASP A 229 -14.00 2.64 6.54
CA ASP A 229 -15.46 2.86 6.58
C ASP A 229 -16.18 2.35 5.31
N PRO A 230 -15.72 2.65 4.08
CA PRO A 230 -16.38 2.15 2.87
C PRO A 230 -16.44 0.62 2.80
N GLU A 231 -15.36 -0.05 3.20
CA GLU A 231 -15.26 -1.51 3.24
C GLU A 231 -16.21 -2.10 4.29
N LYS A 232 -16.27 -1.49 5.48
CA LYS A 232 -17.20 -1.88 6.55
C LYS A 232 -18.65 -1.75 6.11
N GLN A 233 -19.03 -0.62 5.50
CA GLN A 233 -20.37 -0.40 4.95
C GLN A 233 -20.71 -1.44 3.86
N HIS A 234 -19.74 -1.82 3.04
CA HIS A 234 -19.96 -2.85 2.02
C HIS A 234 -20.14 -4.25 2.62
N MET A 235 -19.38 -4.59 3.68
CA MET A 235 -19.57 -5.84 4.41
C MET A 235 -20.96 -5.91 5.06
N GLU A 236 -21.40 -4.84 5.73
CA GLU A 236 -22.75 -4.73 6.30
C GLU A 236 -23.85 -4.88 5.24
N LEU A 237 -23.63 -4.35 4.03
CA LEU A 237 -24.53 -4.55 2.90
C LEU A 237 -24.58 -6.03 2.48
N CYS A 238 -23.43 -6.69 2.37
CA CYS A 238 -23.38 -8.11 1.99
C CYS A 238 -24.08 -9.00 3.02
N ASP A 239 -23.86 -8.73 4.31
CA ASP A 239 -24.53 -9.42 5.41
C ASP A 239 -26.04 -9.23 5.36
N LYS A 240 -26.49 -7.99 5.12
CA LYS A 240 -27.93 -7.66 4.97
C LYS A 240 -28.57 -8.36 3.78
N LEU A 241 -27.84 -8.51 2.68
CA LEU A 241 -28.33 -9.19 1.48
C LEU A 241 -28.24 -10.72 1.58
N GLY A 242 -27.52 -11.25 2.58
CA GLY A 242 -27.20 -12.68 2.68
C GLY A 242 -26.28 -13.16 1.54
N GLY A 243 -25.52 -12.27 0.91
CA GLY A 243 -24.68 -12.59 -0.24
C GLY A 243 -23.98 -11.37 -0.86
N ILE A 244 -23.10 -11.63 -1.83
CA ILE A 244 -22.28 -10.59 -2.48
C ILE A 244 -23.00 -10.11 -3.76
N PRO A 245 -23.30 -8.80 -3.88
CA PRO A 245 -23.92 -8.27 -5.08
C PRO A 245 -22.92 -8.19 -6.25
N TYR A 246 -23.29 -8.75 -7.41
CA TYR A 246 -22.52 -8.65 -8.65
C TYR A 246 -23.28 -7.89 -9.72
N ALA A 247 -22.55 -7.14 -10.56
CA ALA A 247 -23.10 -6.57 -11.77
C ALA A 247 -23.51 -7.68 -12.75
N ARG A 248 -24.62 -7.48 -13.46
CA ARG A 248 -25.22 -8.49 -14.35
C ARG A 248 -24.24 -9.00 -15.43
N ASN A 249 -23.40 -8.12 -15.95
CA ASN A 249 -22.36 -8.47 -16.93
C ASN A 249 -21.30 -9.43 -16.37
N HIS A 250 -20.97 -9.34 -15.07
CA HIS A 250 -20.06 -10.27 -14.40
C HIS A 250 -20.71 -11.64 -14.26
N LEU A 251 -21.99 -11.72 -13.87
CA LEU A 251 -22.73 -12.98 -13.79
C LEU A 251 -22.78 -13.68 -15.15
N GLN A 252 -23.11 -12.95 -16.22
CA GLN A 252 -23.10 -13.48 -17.59
C GLN A 252 -21.70 -13.95 -18.04
N PHE A 253 -20.63 -13.31 -17.57
CA PHE A 253 -19.27 -13.76 -17.84
C PHE A 253 -18.96 -15.08 -17.12
N VAL A 254 -19.31 -15.20 -15.85
CA VAL A 254 -19.14 -16.42 -15.05
C VAL A 254 -19.97 -17.57 -15.65
N GLU A 255 -21.22 -17.33 -16.05
CA GLU A 255 -22.06 -18.33 -16.72
C GLU A 255 -21.44 -18.85 -18.03
N ARG A 256 -20.85 -17.94 -18.84
CA ARG A 256 -20.15 -18.34 -20.07
C ARG A 256 -18.94 -19.22 -19.79
N ILE A 257 -18.18 -18.91 -18.73
CA ILE A 257 -17.07 -19.76 -18.27
C ILE A 257 -17.60 -21.12 -17.80
N ALA A 258 -18.67 -21.12 -16.99
CA ALA A 258 -19.26 -22.34 -16.46
C ALA A 258 -19.69 -23.29 -17.59
N LYS A 259 -20.38 -22.76 -18.62
CA LYS A 259 -20.75 -23.51 -19.82
C LYS A 259 -19.54 -24.06 -20.58
N ARG A 260 -18.50 -23.25 -20.75
CA ARG A 260 -17.26 -23.67 -21.46
C ARG A 260 -16.58 -24.84 -20.76
N TYR A 261 -16.54 -24.83 -19.43
CA TYR A 261 -15.87 -25.87 -18.64
C TYR A 261 -16.82 -26.95 -18.12
N LYS A 262 -18.10 -26.92 -18.52
CA LYS A 262 -19.13 -27.90 -18.12
C LYS A 262 -19.28 -28.05 -16.60
N ILE A 263 -19.25 -26.93 -15.89
CA ILE A 263 -19.51 -26.86 -14.44
C ILE A 263 -20.87 -26.21 -14.18
N THR A 264 -21.50 -26.57 -13.06
CA THR A 264 -22.76 -25.96 -12.62
C THR A 264 -22.56 -24.44 -12.44
N PRO A 265 -23.40 -23.60 -13.05
CA PRO A 265 -23.33 -22.15 -12.85
C PRO A 265 -23.63 -21.75 -11.40
N LEU A 266 -23.21 -20.53 -11.03
CA LEU A 266 -23.42 -19.98 -9.69
C LEU A 266 -24.90 -19.71 -9.36
N LEU A 267 -25.73 -19.54 -10.40
CA LEU A 267 -27.16 -19.24 -10.35
C LEU A 267 -27.94 -20.25 -11.19
#